data_AF-A0A6J6UTM0-F1
#
_entry.id   AF-A0A6J6UTM0-F1
#
_cell.length_a   1.000
_cell.length_b   1.000
_cell.length_c   1.000
_cell.angle_alpha   90.00
_cell.angle_beta   90.00
_cell.angle_gamma   90.00
#
_symmetry.space_group_name_H-M   'P 1'
#
loop_
_entity.id
_entity.type
_entity.pdbx_description
1 polymer ?
#
loop_
_entity_poly.entity_id
_entity_poly.type
_entity_poly.pdbx_seq_one_letter_code
_entity_poly.pdbx_strand_id
1 'polypeptide(L)' 'MPYDRGDILASIHREGEVVLSEQEDDGMRIRARLSSASEGRLREFVVPLSNQRN' A
#
# COMPACT_ATOMS: atom_id res chain seq x y z
N MET A 1 -3.51 -1.41 6.07
CA MET A 1 -2.44 -0.55 6.62
C MET A 1 -2.94 0.04 7.90
N PRO A 2 -2.45 -0.42 9.06
CA PRO A 2 -2.82 0.17 10.35
C PRO A 2 -2.52 1.67 10.42
N TYR A 3 -3.33 2.42 11.16
CA TYR A 3 -3.17 3.89 11.26
C TYR A 3 -1.86 4.33 11.92
N ASP A 4 -1.26 3.48 12.75
CA ASP A 4 0.03 3.73 13.40
C ASP A 4 1.24 3.53 12.45
N ARG A 5 1.04 2.92 11.27
CA ARG A 5 2.06 2.70 10.24
C ARG A 5 2.10 3.82 9.18
N GLY A 6 2.04 5.06 9.64
CA GLY A 6 2.17 6.24 8.78
C GLY A 6 3.52 6.34 8.07
N ASP A 7 4.57 5.73 8.63
CA ASP A 7 5.89 5.58 8.03
C ASP A 7 5.85 4.83 6.69
N ILE A 8 5.14 3.71 6.64
CA ILE A 8 4.93 2.93 5.41
C ILE A 8 4.09 3.71 4.42
N LEU A 9 2.99 4.33 4.87
CA LEU A 9 2.11 5.13 3.99
C LEU A 9 2.88 6.29 3.33
N ALA A 10 3.73 6.97 4.09
CA ALA A 10 4.58 8.03 3.57
C ALA A 10 5.60 7.49 2.55
N SER A 11 6.15 6.28 2.77
CA SER A 11 7.03 5.63 1.80
C SER A 11 6.31 5.30 0.50
N ILE A 12 5.07 4.81 0.56
CA ILE A 12 4.24 4.53 -0.62
C ILE A 12 4.00 5.82 -1.41
N HIS A 13 3.65 6.93 -0.76
CA HIS A 13 3.44 8.22 -1.45
C HIS A 13 4.71 8.79 -2.09
N ARG A 14 5.89 8.57 -1.49
CA ARG A 14 7.16 9.07 -2.07
C ARG A 14 7.64 8.24 -3.24
N GLU A 15 7.35 6.94 -3.23
CA GLU A 15 8.05 5.98 -4.08
C GLU A 15 7.14 5.21 -5.04
N GLY A 16 5.82 5.33 -4.88
CA GLY A 16 4.82 4.68 -5.69
C GLY A 16 3.70 5.62 -6.12
N GLU A 17 2.86 5.13 -7.02
CA GLU A 17 1.66 5.81 -7.46
C GLU A 17 0.46 5.14 -6.79
N VAL A 18 -0.22 5.87 -5.89
CA VAL A 18 -1.44 5.37 -5.25
C VAL A 18 -2.59 5.41 -6.24
N VAL A 19 -3.20 4.25 -6.51
CA VAL A 19 -4.35 4.11 -7.41
C VAL A 19 -5.66 3.92 -6.65
N LEU A 20 -5.61 3.50 -5.38
CA LEU A 20 -6.75 3.37 -4.48
C LEU A 20 -6.33 3.67 -3.05
N SER A 21 -7.18 4.38 -2.32
CA SER A 21 -7.07 4.60 -0.89
C SER A 21 -8.46 4.58 -0.26
N GLU A 22 -8.72 3.60 0.59
CA GLU A 22 -9.99 3.44 1.31
C GLU A 22 -9.71 3.36 2.81
N GLN A 23 -10.57 3.98 3.62
CA GLN A 23 -10.51 3.84 5.08
C GLN A 23 -11.31 2.62 5.52
N GLU A 24 -10.78 1.87 6.48
CA GLU A 24 -11.41 0.73 7.14
C GLU A 24 -11.36 0.95 8.66
N ASP A 25 -12.09 0.16 9.43
CA ASP A 25 -12.23 0.35 10.88
C ASP A 25 -10.89 0.30 11.64
N ASP A 26 -9.91 -0.44 11.14
CA ASP A 26 -8.59 -0.63 11.76
C ASP A 26 -7.43 0.05 11.00
N GLY A 27 -7.73 0.78 9.92
CA GLY A 27 -6.69 1.38 9.10
C GLY A 27 -7.13 1.78 7.69
N MET A 28 -6.26 1.53 6.74
CA MET A 28 -6.45 1.89 5.34
C MET A 28 -6.14 0.73 4.40
N ARG A 29 -6.99 0.55 3.39
CA ARG A 29 -6.70 -0.29 2.22
C ARG A 29 -6.07 0.57 1.14
N ILE A 30 -4.84 0.24 0.77
CA ILE A 30 -4.08 0.95 -0.26
C ILE A 30 -3.78 0.02 -1.43
N ARG A 31 -3.99 0.52 -2.64
CA ARG A 31 -3.43 -0.08 -3.86
C ARG A 31 -2.50 0.94 -4.49
N ALA A 32 -1.28 0.52 -4.77
CA ALA A 32 -0.28 1.38 -5.40
C ALA A 32 0.49 0.61 -6.47
N ARG A 33 0.95 1.34 -7.49
CA ARG A 33 1.96 0.87 -8.43
C ARG A 33 3.33 1.23 -7.86
N LEU A 34 4.18 0.23 -7.71
CA LEU A 34 5.54 0.44 -7.20
C LEU A 34 6.52 0.54 -8.36
N SER A 35 7.48 1.47 -8.25
CA SER A 35 8.64 1.44 -9.13
C SER A 35 9.54 0.25 -8.78
N SER A 36 10.36 -0.21 -9.72
CA SER A 36 11.37 -1.25 -9.49
C SER A 36 12.37 -0.88 -8.39
N ALA A 37 12.62 0.41 -8.15
CA ALA A 37 13.49 0.89 -7.06
C ALA A 37 12.82 0.84 -5.67
N SER A 38 11.49 0.83 -5.63
CA SER A 38 10.66 0.82 -4.41
C SER A 38 10.28 -0.59 -4.00
N GLU A 39 10.23 -1.50 -4.98
CA GLU A 39 9.82 -2.89 -4.83
C GLU A 39 10.64 -3.61 -3.76
N GLY A 40 11.95 -3.36 -3.65
CA GLY A 40 12.81 -3.95 -2.63
C GLY A 40 12.47 -3.53 -1.19
N ARG A 41 12.12 -2.26 -0.96
CA ARG A 41 11.80 -1.73 0.38
C ARG A 41 10.40 -2.09 0.85
N LEU A 42 9.46 -2.20 -0.08
CA LEU A 42 8.05 -2.43 0.24
C LEU A 42 7.63 -3.89 0.08
N ARG A 43 8.52 -4.77 -0.41
CA ARG A 43 8.21 -6.17 -0.78
C ARG A 43 7.51 -6.95 0.32
N GLU A 44 7.95 -6.80 1.57
CA GLU A 44 7.40 -7.51 2.71
C GLU A 44 5.94 -7.12 3.03
N PHE A 45 5.52 -5.94 2.58
CA PHE A 45 4.17 -5.40 2.80
C PHE A 45 3.26 -5.59 1.57
N VAL A 46 3.81 -6.01 0.42
CA VAL A 46 3.04 -6.25 -0.79
C VAL A 46 2.28 -7.57 -0.66
N VAL A 47 0.96 -7.47 -0.65
CA VAL A 47 0.06 -8.63 -0.76
C VAL A 47 -0.37 -8.82 -2.22
N PRO A 48 -0.53 -10.06 -2.70
CA PRO A 48 -1.08 -10.31 -4.01
C PRO A 48 -2.46 -9.65 -4.15
N LEU A 49 -2.74 -9.10 -5.33
CA LEU A 49 -4.10 -8.66 -5.68
C LEU A 49 -5.00 -9.89 -5.82
N SER A 50 -5.52 -10.38 -4.71
CA SER A 50 -6.65 -11.31 -4.74
C SER A 50 -7.85 -10.53 -5.28
N ASN A 51 -8.33 -10.95 -6.44
CA ASN A 51 -9.47 -10.34 -7.12
C ASN A 51 -10.72 -10.57 -6.27
N GLN A 52 -11.00 -9.68 -5.32
CA GLN A 52 -12.26 -9.68 -4.57
C GLN A 52 -13.36 -9.15 -5.50
N ARG A 53 -13.80 -10.01 -6.42
CA ARG A 53 -15.11 -9.91 -7.05
C ARG A 53 -16.08 -10.59 -6.08
N ASN A 54 -16.82 -9.80 -5.32
CA ASN A 54 -18.12 -10.22 -4.80
C ASN A 54 -19.16 -9.42 -5.58
#